data_AF-A0A9D6NTD2-F1
#
_entry.id   AF-A0A9D6NTD2-F1
#
_cell.length_a   1.000
_cell.length_b   1.000
_cell.length_c   1.000
_cell.angle_alpha   90.00
_cell.angle_beta   90.00
_cell.angle_gamma   90.00
#
_symmetry.space_group_name_H-M   'P 1'
#
loop_
_entity.id
_entity.type
_entity.pdbx_description
1 polymer ?
#
loop_
_entity_poly.entity_id
_entity_poly.type
_entity_poly.pdbx_seq_one_letter_code
_entity_poly.pdbx_strand_id
1 'polypeptide(L)'
;MNTSLVDIAKGYVESETPKRRERAEERLNQLRKKYGPGGGWRLIQPGPLWEACEIWLDETRQFGHAIVDHVLQQADARRLLGHPGEVENLRHFMYEWANREQEEYIMPSFQAFMAERGIKVDQQVGNTREQVEYRIAQATKEFLTKIFEAGQAARAAS
;
A
#
# COMPACT_ATOMS: atom_id res chain seq x y z
N MET A 1 2.45 -17.85 -23.92
CA MET A 1 3.26 -17.45 -22.75
C MET A 1 2.53 -17.98 -21.53
N ASN A 2 3.18 -18.76 -20.66
CA ASN A 2 2.58 -19.13 -19.37
C ASN A 2 2.72 -17.93 -18.44
N THR A 3 1.63 -17.21 -18.22
CA THR A 3 1.59 -16.07 -17.30
C THR A 3 1.71 -16.58 -15.86
N SER A 4 2.70 -16.10 -15.10
CA SER A 4 2.86 -16.42 -13.67
C SER A 4 1.92 -15.60 -12.79
N LEU A 5 1.73 -15.99 -11.52
CA LEU A 5 0.96 -15.18 -10.56
C LEU A 5 1.58 -13.79 -10.38
N VAL A 6 2.91 -13.70 -10.43
CA VAL A 6 3.66 -12.44 -10.32
C VAL A 6 3.45 -11.56 -11.55
N ASP A 7 3.41 -12.13 -12.75
CA ASP A 7 3.18 -11.34 -13.97
C ASP A 7 1.78 -10.71 -13.99
N ILE A 8 0.78 -11.46 -13.53
CA ILE A 8 -0.59 -10.94 -13.33
C ILE A 8 -0.57 -9.77 -12.34
N ALA A 9 0.08 -9.96 -11.19
CA ALA A 9 0.18 -8.94 -10.15
C ALA A 9 0.87 -7.67 -10.67
N LYS A 10 1.98 -7.80 -11.39
CA LYS A 10 2.72 -6.69 -11.99
C LYS A 10 1.87 -5.90 -12.99
N GLY A 11 1.20 -6.58 -13.92
CA GLY A 11 0.34 -5.90 -14.89
C GLY A 11 -0.79 -5.12 -14.23
N TYR A 12 -1.37 -5.66 -13.15
CA TYR A 12 -2.38 -4.95 -12.36
C TYR A 12 -1.79 -3.76 -11.60
N VAL A 13 -0.61 -3.92 -10.98
CA VAL A 13 0.10 -2.83 -10.29
C VAL A 13 0.38 -1.68 -11.24
N GLU A 14 0.92 -1.96 -12.42
CA GLU A 14 1.27 -0.96 -13.43
C GLU A 14 0.06 -0.18 -13.93
N SER A 15 -1.06 -0.87 -14.18
CA SER A 15 -2.28 -0.24 -14.72
C SER A 15 -3.07 0.57 -13.70
N GLU A 16 -3.08 0.16 -12.42
CA GLU A 16 -3.92 0.79 -11.39
C GLU A 16 -3.17 1.78 -10.49
N THR A 17 -1.84 1.77 -10.49
CA THR A 17 -1.03 2.71 -9.68
C THR A 17 -1.32 4.19 -9.97
N PRO A 18 -1.49 4.65 -11.23
CA PRO A 18 -1.84 6.05 -11.47
C PRO A 18 -3.18 6.44 -10.82
N LYS A 19 -4.20 5.60 -10.99
CA LYS A 19 -5.57 5.86 -10.50
C LYS A 19 -5.64 5.90 -8.98
N ARG A 20 -4.95 4.98 -8.29
CA ARG A 20 -4.95 5.00 -6.81
C ARG A 20 -4.26 6.25 -6.26
N ARG A 21 -3.17 6.68 -6.90
CA ARG A 21 -2.41 7.87 -6.47
C ARG A 21 -3.27 9.13 -6.65
N GLU A 22 -4.03 9.20 -7.74
CA GLU A 22 -5.03 10.25 -7.94
C GLU A 22 -6.09 10.27 -6.83
N ARG A 23 -6.68 9.12 -6.48
CA ARG A 23 -7.63 9.02 -5.36
C ARG A 23 -7.03 9.47 -4.02
N ALA A 24 -5.78 9.11 -3.75
CA ALA A 24 -5.08 9.57 -2.56
C ALA A 24 -4.95 11.10 -2.54
N GLU A 25 -4.57 11.72 -3.67
CA GLU A 25 -4.48 13.17 -3.80
C GLU A 25 -5.84 13.87 -3.65
N GLU A 26 -6.93 13.29 -4.14
CA GLU A 26 -8.28 13.83 -3.91
C GLU A 26 -8.63 13.88 -2.43
N ARG A 27 -8.35 12.81 -1.68
CA ARG A 27 -8.54 12.74 -0.22
C ARG A 27 -7.64 13.75 0.50
N LEU A 28 -6.38 13.89 0.09
CA LEU A 28 -5.46 14.89 0.64
C LEU A 28 -5.93 16.32 0.34
N ASN A 29 -6.50 16.58 -0.82
CA ASN A 29 -7.06 17.89 -1.16
C ASN A 29 -8.21 18.28 -0.24
N GLN A 30 -9.04 17.33 0.19
CA GLN A 30 -10.06 17.57 1.21
C GLN A 30 -9.42 17.95 2.55
N LEU A 31 -8.34 17.26 2.93
CA LEU A 31 -7.57 17.57 4.14
C LEU A 31 -6.91 18.96 4.07
N ARG A 32 -6.31 19.31 2.92
CA ARG A 32 -5.71 20.62 2.65
C ARG A 32 -6.75 21.73 2.79
N LYS A 33 -7.99 21.53 2.33
CA LYS A 33 -9.12 22.46 2.49
C LYS A 33 -9.60 22.57 3.94
N LYS A 34 -9.77 21.43 4.62
CA LYS A 34 -10.20 21.34 6.04
C LYS A 34 -9.29 22.17 6.95
N TYR A 35 -7.99 22.19 6.67
CA TYR A 35 -6.97 22.86 7.46
C TYR A 35 -6.28 24.02 6.72
N GLY A 36 -6.97 24.65 5.77
CA GLY A 36 -6.52 25.86 5.08
C GLY A 36 -6.68 27.14 5.90
N PRO A 37 -6.18 28.29 5.43
CA PRO A 37 -6.38 29.58 6.09
C PRO A 37 -7.88 29.90 6.23
N GLY A 38 -8.36 30.06 7.46
CA GLY A 38 -9.79 30.24 7.79
C GLY A 38 -10.49 28.97 8.31
N GLY A 39 -9.86 27.79 8.19
CA GLY A 39 -10.20 26.60 8.97
C GLY A 39 -9.62 26.70 10.38
N GLY A 40 -10.35 26.26 11.40
CA GLY A 40 -10.07 26.57 12.81
C GLY A 40 -8.74 26.08 13.41
N TRP A 41 -7.87 25.40 12.66
CA TRP A 41 -6.64 24.81 13.20
C TRP A 41 -5.44 24.94 12.26
N ARG A 42 -4.33 25.42 12.82
CA ARG A 42 -3.01 25.40 12.17
C ARG A 42 -2.56 23.94 12.05
N LEU A 43 -2.31 23.49 10.84
CA LEU A 43 -1.83 22.15 10.43
C LEU A 43 -0.47 21.72 11.02
N ILE A 44 0.03 22.43 12.02
CA ILE A 44 1.33 22.18 12.68
C ILE A 44 1.16 21.21 13.87
N GLN A 45 -0.07 20.76 14.16
CA GLN A 45 -0.30 19.74 15.17
C GLN A 45 0.03 18.33 14.65
N PRO A 46 0.55 17.42 15.49
CA PRO A 46 0.86 16.04 15.10
C PRO A 46 -0.33 15.28 14.49
N GLY A 47 -1.57 15.59 14.92
CA GLY A 47 -2.79 14.93 14.45
C GLY A 47 -3.04 15.09 12.94
N PRO A 48 -3.16 16.33 12.41
CA PRO A 48 -3.35 16.58 10.97
C PRO A 48 -2.25 16.03 10.05
N LEU A 49 -0.99 15.97 10.50
CA LEU A 49 0.10 15.35 9.73
C LEU A 49 -0.07 13.84 9.65
N TRP A 50 -0.43 13.22 10.78
CA TRP A 50 -0.71 11.79 10.82
C TRP A 50 -1.96 11.44 10.00
N GLU A 51 -3.02 12.26 10.02
CA GLU A 51 -4.20 12.08 9.17
C GLU A 51 -3.83 12.03 7.67
N ALA A 52 -2.87 12.84 7.23
CA ALA A 52 -2.36 12.77 5.86
C ALA A 52 -1.61 11.45 5.59
N CYS A 53 -0.77 11.03 6.54
CA CYS A 53 -0.04 9.77 6.47
C CYS A 53 -0.97 8.55 6.39
N GLU A 54 -2.04 8.54 7.18
CA GLU A 54 -3.06 7.51 7.19
C GLU A 54 -3.75 7.37 5.83
N ILE A 55 -3.94 8.45 5.07
CA ILE A 55 -4.50 8.36 3.72
C ILE A 55 -3.62 7.49 2.82
N TRP A 56 -2.30 7.73 2.77
CA TRP A 56 -1.42 6.92 1.93
C TRP A 56 -1.30 5.48 2.45
N LEU A 57 -1.24 5.29 3.76
CA LEU A 57 -1.21 3.95 4.38
C LEU A 57 -2.47 3.15 4.05
N ASP A 58 -3.65 3.77 4.14
CA ASP A 58 -4.92 3.14 3.81
C ASP A 58 -5.01 2.80 2.32
N GLU A 59 -4.63 3.73 1.43
CA GLU A 59 -4.64 3.47 -0.01
C GLU A 59 -3.67 2.35 -0.39
N THR A 60 -2.48 2.31 0.21
CA THR A 60 -1.53 1.22 0.02
C THR A 60 -2.07 -0.10 0.55
N ARG A 61 -2.70 -0.11 1.73
CA ARG A 61 -3.32 -1.33 2.28
C ARG A 61 -4.44 -1.85 1.38
N GLN A 62 -5.37 -0.97 0.98
CA GLN A 62 -6.49 -1.33 0.10
C GLN A 62 -5.99 -1.82 -1.25
N PHE A 63 -4.97 -1.17 -1.81
CA PHE A 63 -4.41 -1.59 -3.08
C PHE A 63 -3.69 -2.94 -2.99
N GLY A 64 -2.97 -3.19 -1.89
CA GLY A 64 -2.36 -4.50 -1.63
C GLY A 64 -3.39 -5.63 -1.64
N HIS A 65 -4.53 -5.44 -0.99
CA HIS A 65 -5.65 -6.38 -1.05
C HIS A 65 -6.21 -6.52 -2.47
N ALA A 66 -6.39 -5.41 -3.19
CA ALA A 66 -6.90 -5.42 -4.56
C ALA A 66 -5.97 -6.16 -5.53
N ILE A 67 -4.64 -6.05 -5.37
CA ILE A 67 -3.67 -6.81 -6.15
C ILE A 67 -3.87 -8.31 -5.90
N VAL A 68 -3.91 -8.72 -4.63
CA VAL A 68 -4.12 -10.13 -4.28
C VAL A 68 -5.45 -10.63 -4.82
N ASP A 69 -6.54 -9.89 -4.62
CA ASP A 69 -7.86 -10.26 -5.12
C ASP A 69 -7.90 -10.38 -6.64
N HIS A 70 -7.28 -9.45 -7.35
CA HIS A 70 -7.20 -9.49 -8.80
C HIS A 70 -6.46 -10.75 -9.30
N VAL A 71 -5.36 -11.11 -8.64
CA VAL A 71 -4.61 -12.33 -8.95
C VAL A 71 -5.47 -13.57 -8.69
N LEU A 72 -6.13 -13.65 -7.52
CA LEU A 72 -6.93 -14.80 -7.13
C LEU A 72 -8.19 -14.99 -8.00
N GLN A 73 -8.69 -13.93 -8.63
CA GLN A 73 -9.85 -13.95 -9.53
C GLN A 73 -9.51 -14.39 -10.97
N GLN A 74 -8.23 -14.51 -11.34
CA GLN A 74 -7.88 -14.96 -12.69
C GLN A 74 -8.28 -16.42 -12.91
N ALA A 75 -8.74 -16.73 -14.13
CA ALA A 75 -9.22 -18.06 -14.49
C ALA A 75 -8.15 -19.16 -14.23
N ASP A 76 -6.88 -18.84 -14.48
CA ASP A 76 -5.76 -19.76 -14.29
C ASP A 76 -5.16 -19.76 -12.87
N ALA A 77 -5.62 -18.85 -11.99
CA ALA A 77 -5.03 -18.65 -10.66
C ALA A 77 -5.03 -19.93 -9.83
N ARG A 78 -6.14 -20.67 -9.83
CA ARG A 78 -6.27 -21.91 -9.03
C ARG A 78 -5.23 -22.96 -9.40
N ARG A 79 -4.93 -23.12 -10.69
CA ARG A 79 -3.90 -24.05 -11.17
C ARG A 79 -2.52 -23.61 -10.70
N LEU A 80 -2.21 -22.32 -10.85
CA LEU A 80 -0.92 -21.75 -10.45
C LEU A 80 -0.72 -21.79 -8.92
N LEU A 81 -1.77 -21.51 -8.13
CA LEU A 81 -1.76 -21.59 -6.66
C LEU A 81 -1.54 -23.01 -6.13
N GLY A 82 -1.81 -24.05 -6.95
CA GLY A 82 -1.45 -25.43 -6.64
C GLY A 82 0.06 -25.68 -6.59
N HIS A 83 0.87 -24.81 -7.21
CA HIS A 83 2.33 -24.90 -7.22
C HIS A 83 2.93 -24.08 -6.07
N PRO A 84 3.63 -24.69 -5.10
CA PRO A 84 4.21 -23.97 -3.97
C PRO A 84 5.20 -22.86 -4.36
N GLY A 85 5.95 -23.06 -5.45
CA GLY A 85 6.88 -22.05 -5.97
C GLY A 85 6.18 -20.77 -6.44
N GLU A 86 5.02 -20.88 -7.11
CA GLU A 86 4.24 -19.72 -7.53
C GLU A 86 3.67 -18.95 -6.34
N VAL A 87 3.20 -19.66 -5.31
CA VAL A 87 2.71 -19.07 -4.07
C VAL A 87 3.81 -18.29 -3.36
N GLU A 88 5.02 -18.86 -3.24
CA GLU A 88 6.14 -18.18 -2.59
C GLU A 88 6.64 -16.98 -3.41
N ASN A 89 6.71 -17.12 -4.74
CA ASN A 89 7.05 -16.00 -5.63
C ASN A 89 6.08 -14.82 -5.47
N LEU A 90 4.77 -15.11 -5.39
CA LEU A 90 3.76 -14.07 -5.17
C LEU A 90 3.88 -13.43 -3.78
N ARG A 91 4.15 -14.22 -2.74
CA ARG A 91 4.40 -13.72 -1.38
C ARG A 91 5.60 -12.79 -1.34
N HIS A 92 6.72 -13.22 -1.93
CA HIS A 92 7.94 -12.43 -2.02
C HIS A 92 7.69 -11.11 -2.77
N PHE A 93 6.98 -11.18 -3.91
CA PHE A 93 6.59 -10.01 -4.67
C PHE A 93 5.77 -9.01 -3.84
N MET A 94 4.74 -9.48 -3.13
CA MET A 94 3.90 -8.59 -2.30
C MET A 94 4.67 -7.97 -1.14
N TYR A 95 5.60 -8.71 -0.54
CA TYR A 95 6.49 -8.19 0.50
C TYR A 95 7.40 -7.07 -0.04
N GLU A 96 8.07 -7.31 -1.17
CA GLU A 96 8.94 -6.30 -1.80
C GLU A 96 8.15 -5.08 -2.25
N TRP A 97 6.98 -5.30 -2.85
CA TRP A 97 6.10 -4.22 -3.30
C TRP A 97 5.67 -3.32 -2.12
N ALA A 98 5.25 -3.90 -0.99
CA ALA A 98 4.83 -3.11 0.18
C ALA A 98 5.98 -2.28 0.77
N ASN A 99 7.21 -2.82 0.80
CA ASN A 99 8.40 -2.08 1.23
C ASN A 99 8.76 -0.95 0.27
N ARG A 100 8.65 -1.17 -1.05
CA ARG A 100 8.85 -0.10 -2.05
C ARG A 100 7.80 1.00 -1.91
N GLU A 101 6.55 0.67 -1.63
CA GLU A 101 5.51 1.67 -1.38
C GLU A 101 5.86 2.57 -0.19
N GLN A 102 6.44 2.01 0.87
CA GLN A 102 6.93 2.81 1.99
C GLN A 102 8.02 3.79 1.54
N GLU A 103 9.06 3.30 0.85
CA GLU A 103 10.26 4.08 0.54
C GLU A 103 10.07 5.06 -0.61
N GLU A 104 9.34 4.65 -1.64
CA GLU A 104 9.23 5.39 -2.91
C GLU A 104 7.97 6.26 -2.99
N TYR A 105 6.94 5.96 -2.18
CA TYR A 105 5.67 6.67 -2.22
C TYR A 105 5.31 7.33 -0.90
N ILE A 106 5.12 6.56 0.17
CA ILE A 106 4.55 7.08 1.43
C ILE A 106 5.48 8.07 2.11
N MET A 107 6.74 7.68 2.36
CA MET A 107 7.68 8.56 3.06
C MET A 107 8.02 9.82 2.26
N PRO A 108 8.29 9.76 0.94
CA PRO A 108 8.50 10.96 0.14
C PRO A 108 7.28 11.87 0.09
N SER A 109 6.06 11.32 -0.04
CA SER A 109 4.83 12.12 -0.07
C SER A 109 4.57 12.80 1.28
N PHE A 110 4.81 12.10 2.39
CA PHE A 110 4.72 12.68 3.72
C PHE A 110 5.73 13.82 3.93
N GLN A 111 6.98 13.64 3.52
CA GLN A 111 8.00 14.68 3.59
C GLN A 111 7.64 15.91 2.73
N ALA A 112 7.13 15.69 1.51
CA ALA A 112 6.65 16.77 0.65
C ALA A 112 5.49 17.54 1.31
N PHE A 113 4.53 16.83 1.89
CA PHE A 113 3.41 17.44 2.61
C PHE A 113 3.83 18.24 3.84
N MET A 114 4.85 17.79 4.58
CA MET A 114 5.46 18.57 5.66
C MET A 114 6.16 19.84 5.14
N ALA A 115 6.89 19.72 4.02
CA ALA A 115 7.61 20.83 3.41
C ALA A 115 6.66 21.92 2.88
N GLU A 116 5.53 21.55 2.27
CA GLU A 116 4.44 22.47 1.88
C GLU A 116 3.98 23.36 3.05
N ARG A 117 4.19 22.91 4.29
CA ARG A 117 3.75 23.58 5.53
C ARG A 117 4.89 24.23 6.31
N GLY A 118 6.09 24.26 5.76
CA GLY A 118 7.25 24.89 6.39
C GLY A 118 7.78 24.13 7.61
N ILE A 119 7.41 22.85 7.77
CA ILE A 119 7.88 22.02 8.87
C ILE A 119 9.24 21.44 8.50
N LYS A 120 10.24 21.65 9.36
CA LYS A 120 11.57 21.10 9.15
C LYS A 120 11.56 19.60 9.44
N VAL A 121 12.21 18.85 8.56
CA VAL A 121 12.35 17.40 8.64
C VAL A 121 13.39 17.06 9.72
N ASP A 122 12.98 17.02 11.00
CA ASP A 122 13.81 16.56 12.11
C ASP A 122 13.16 15.36 12.82
N GLN A 123 13.37 15.18 14.14
CA GLN A 123 12.97 13.99 14.92
C GLN A 123 11.54 13.49 14.67
N GLN A 124 10.59 14.35 14.27
CA GLN A 124 9.23 13.95 13.92
C GLN A 124 9.16 12.93 12.76
N VAL A 125 10.11 12.96 11.82
CA VAL A 125 10.16 12.00 10.70
C VAL A 125 10.66 10.64 11.14
N GLY A 126 11.54 10.56 12.15
CA GLY A 126 11.98 9.29 12.74
C GLY A 126 10.80 8.54 13.37
N ASN A 127 10.06 9.20 14.27
CA ASN A 127 8.90 8.60 14.92
C ASN A 127 7.78 8.23 13.92
N THR A 128 7.59 9.03 12.86
CA THR A 128 6.59 8.71 11.83
C THR A 128 7.03 7.53 10.98
N ARG A 129 8.33 7.45 10.64
CA ARG A 129 8.89 6.32 9.87
C ARG A 129 8.67 4.99 10.59
N GLU A 130 8.97 4.91 11.88
CA GLU A 130 8.75 3.69 12.68
C GLU A 130 7.27 3.27 12.70
N GLN A 131 6.36 4.25 12.78
CA GLN A 131 4.92 3.98 12.72
C GLN A 131 4.47 3.51 11.33
N VAL A 132 4.99 4.11 10.27
CA VAL A 132 4.74 3.69 8.88
C VAL A 132 5.24 2.26 8.67
N GLU A 133 6.47 1.96 9.10
CA GLU A 133 7.08 0.62 9.04
C GLU A 133 6.20 -0.42 9.74
N TYR A 134 5.74 -0.11 10.96
CA TYR A 134 4.83 -0.99 11.68
C TYR A 134 3.52 -1.22 10.92
N ARG A 135 2.90 -0.16 10.38
CA ARG A 135 1.63 -0.26 9.64
C ARG A 135 1.78 -1.03 8.33
N ILE A 136 2.89 -0.85 7.62
CA ILE A 136 3.23 -1.61 6.40
C ILE A 136 3.50 -3.07 6.73
N ALA A 137 4.19 -3.38 7.83
CA ALA A 137 4.38 -4.75 8.28
C ALA A 137 3.04 -5.44 8.61
N GLN A 138 2.11 -4.74 9.28
CA GLN A 138 0.76 -5.27 9.54
C GLN A 138 0.00 -5.54 8.24
N ALA A 139 -0.04 -4.58 7.31
CA ALA A 139 -0.71 -4.75 6.02
C ALA A 139 -0.08 -5.90 5.20
N THR A 140 1.25 -5.98 5.18
CA THR A 140 1.99 -7.05 4.50
C THR A 140 1.60 -8.42 5.05
N LYS A 141 1.53 -8.57 6.38
CA LYS A 141 1.07 -9.81 7.01
C LYS A 141 -0.32 -10.22 6.51
N GLU A 142 -1.26 -9.28 6.37
CA GLU A 142 -2.61 -9.57 5.83
C GLU A 142 -2.54 -10.15 4.41
N PHE A 143 -1.73 -9.55 3.53
CA PHE A 143 -1.58 -10.03 2.14
C PHE A 143 -0.97 -11.43 2.10
N LEU A 144 0.10 -11.65 2.86
CA LEU A 144 0.82 -12.93 2.90
C LEU A 144 -0.04 -14.05 3.46
N THR A 145 -0.85 -13.77 4.50
CA THR A 145 -1.82 -14.72 5.05
C THR A 145 -2.85 -15.09 3.99
N LYS A 146 -3.44 -14.10 3.30
CA LYS A 146 -4.46 -14.33 2.27
C LYS A 146 -3.93 -15.19 1.11
N ILE A 147 -2.71 -14.91 0.63
CA ILE A 147 -2.06 -15.71 -0.41
C ILE A 147 -1.82 -17.15 0.05
N PHE A 148 -1.36 -17.32 1.29
CA PHE A 148 -1.09 -18.63 1.87
C PHE A 148 -2.36 -19.48 1.99
N GLU A 149 -3.44 -18.90 2.51
CA GLU A 149 -4.74 -19.56 2.64
C GLU A 149 -5.30 -19.98 1.29
N ALA A 150 -5.21 -19.12 0.27
CA ALA A 150 -5.62 -19.44 -1.09
C ALA A 150 -4.78 -20.60 -1.67
N GLY A 151 -3.46 -20.61 -1.45
CA GLY A 151 -2.57 -21.70 -1.86
C GLY A 151 -2.83 -23.01 -1.12
N GLN A 152 -3.26 -22.98 0.14
CA GLN A 152 -3.72 -24.19 0.84
C GLN A 152 -5.02 -24.72 0.25
N ALA A 153 -6.01 -23.84 0.03
CA ALA A 153 -7.30 -24.23 -0.53
C ALA A 153 -7.17 -24.83 -1.94
N ALA A 154 -6.31 -24.25 -2.80
CA ALA A 154 -6.05 -24.77 -4.14
C ALA A 154 -5.48 -26.20 -4.11
N ARG A 155 -4.54 -26.47 -3.20
CA ARG A 155 -3.93 -27.80 -3.03
C ARG A 155 -4.88 -28.82 -2.42
N ALA A 156 -5.72 -28.41 -1.46
CA ALA A 156 -6.70 -29.29 -0.84
C ALA A 156 -7.81 -29.73 -1.81
N ALA A 157 -8.01 -28.97 -2.89
CA ALA A 157 -9.05 -29.22 -3.89
C ALA A 157 -8.50 -29.76 -5.21
N SER A 158 -7.24 -30.22 -5.22
CA SER A 158 -6.54 -30.93 -6.31
C SER A 158 -6.34 -32.39 -5.91
#